data_AF-A0A2J6MNV0-F1
#
_entry.id   AF-A0A2J6MNV0-F1
#
_cell.length_a   1.000
_cell.length_b   1.000
_cell.length_c   1.000
_cell.angle_alpha   90.00
_cell.angle_beta   90.00
_cell.angle_gamma   90.00
#
_symmetry.space_group_name_H-M   'P 1'
#
loop_
_entity.id
_entity.type
_entity.pdbx_description
1 polymer ?
#
loop_
_entity_poly.entity_id
_entity_poly.type
_entity_poly.pdbx_seq_one_letter_code
_entity_poly.pdbx_strand_id
1 'polypeptide(L)'
;MEQQMGEERVELRSVPDLQRRVFDVASGLVTFDGDLHAGKTTLARKIGEALGHPVLDLDGYLLREQGNFVNALRITELTRDIGKALDSSSVVLLSGVCMLRVLEIAKLDTSLSIYVRRLSPMGIPNDLDTTDAENGKPFDDDPDIPAIFREIHVYGVAPRI
;
A
#
# COMPACT_ATOMS: atom_id res chain seq x y z
N MET A 1 22.16 27.21 -0.86
CA MET A 1 22.11 26.08 0.10
C MET A 1 20.65 25.73 0.27
N GLU A 2 20.15 24.84 -0.58
CA GLU A 2 18.76 24.38 -0.53
C GLU A 2 18.57 23.49 0.70
N GLN A 3 17.65 23.90 1.58
CA GLN A 3 17.22 23.08 2.70
C GLN A 3 16.22 22.05 2.17
N GLN A 4 16.62 20.78 2.13
CA GLN A 4 15.74 19.63 1.98
C GLN A 4 14.80 19.58 3.22
N MET A 5 13.59 20.11 3.08
CA MET A 5 12.54 19.95 4.09
C MET A 5 11.98 18.52 4.01
N GLY A 6 12.34 17.70 4.98
CA GLY A 6 12.03 16.26 5.04
C GLY A 6 10.54 15.98 5.24
N GLU A 7 10.04 14.96 4.55
CA GLU A 7 8.71 14.37 4.73
C GLU A 7 8.54 13.87 6.18
N GLU A 8 7.45 14.25 6.86
CA GLU A 8 7.15 13.75 8.19
C GLU A 8 6.66 12.30 8.09
N ARG A 9 7.54 11.36 8.46
CA ARG A 9 7.20 9.94 8.59
C ARG A 9 6.71 9.67 10.00
N VAL A 10 5.50 9.12 10.11
CA VAL A 10 4.93 8.73 11.40
C VAL A 10 4.80 7.21 11.46
N GLU A 11 5.42 6.58 12.47
CA GLU A 11 5.22 5.17 12.76
C GLU A 11 3.97 4.97 13.63
N LEU A 12 3.11 4.06 13.20
CA LEU A 12 1.89 3.66 13.88
C LEU A 12 1.93 2.15 14.13
N ARG A 13 1.54 1.75 15.34
CA ARG A 13 1.48 0.36 15.78
C ARG A 13 0.06 -0.13 16.03
N SER A 14 -0.94 0.70 15.75
CA SER A 14 -2.33 0.38 15.98
C SER A 14 -3.17 0.68 14.74
N VAL A 15 -4.05 -0.27 14.40
CA VAL A 15 -5.04 -0.09 13.34
C VAL A 15 -6.01 1.07 13.64
N PRO A 16 -6.48 1.29 14.89
CA PRO A 16 -7.31 2.44 15.20
C PRO A 16 -6.65 3.79 14.92
N ASP A 17 -5.36 3.96 15.24
CA ASP A 17 -4.65 5.21 14.97
C ASP A 17 -4.47 5.42 13.47
N LEU A 18 -4.18 4.36 12.72
CA LEU A 18 -4.14 4.42 11.26
C LEU A 18 -5.50 4.79 10.67
N GLN A 19 -6.58 4.16 11.13
CA GLN A 19 -7.93 4.46 10.68
C GLN A 19 -8.27 5.93 10.93
N ARG A 20 -7.86 6.49 12.08
CA ARG A 20 -8.02 7.92 12.37
C ARG A 20 -7.26 8.80 11.37
N ARG A 21 -6.02 8.44 11.04
CA ARG A 21 -5.24 9.17 10.01
C ARG A 21 -5.91 9.12 8.63
N VAL A 22 -6.49 7.98 8.26
CA VAL A 22 -7.25 7.86 7.00
C VAL A 22 -8.54 8.68 7.06
N PHE A 23 -9.23 8.70 8.20
CA PHE A 23 -10.43 9.52 8.40
C PHE A 23 -10.15 11.02 8.29
N ASP A 24 -8.97 11.47 8.74
CA ASP A 24 -8.57 12.88 8.66
C ASP A 24 -8.22 13.33 7.22
N VAL A 25 -8.15 12.41 6.25
CA VAL A 25 -7.93 12.75 4.83
C VAL A 25 -9.22 13.34 4.25
N ALA A 26 -9.17 14.61 3.82
CA ALA A 26 -10.34 15.29 3.27
C ALA A 26 -10.81 14.69 1.93
N SER A 27 -9.88 14.46 1.01
CA SER A 27 -10.16 13.88 -0.31
C SER A 27 -8.90 13.36 -1.00
N GLY A 28 -9.08 12.46 -1.97
CA GLY A 28 -8.06 11.96 -2.88
C GLY A 28 -7.71 10.49 -2.65
N LEU A 29 -6.53 10.11 -3.10
CA LEU A 29 -6.07 8.73 -3.08
C LEU A 29 -5.28 8.45 -1.80
N VAL A 30 -5.60 7.37 -1.10
CA VAL A 30 -4.79 6.87 0.01
C VAL A 30 -4.21 5.53 -0.39
N THR A 31 -2.89 5.41 -0.34
CA THR A 31 -2.21 4.24 -0.89
C THR A 31 -1.60 3.37 0.19
N PHE A 32 -1.76 2.05 0.08
CA PHE A 32 -1.15 1.04 0.93
C PHE A 32 -0.10 0.26 0.13
N ASP A 33 1.16 0.57 0.40
CA ASP A 33 2.36 -0.12 -0.11
C ASP A 33 2.97 -0.99 0.97
N GLY A 34 3.99 -1.78 0.63
CA GLY A 34 4.65 -2.71 1.55
C GLY A 34 5.03 -4.01 0.87
N ASP A 35 5.76 -4.85 1.57
CA ASP A 35 6.20 -6.14 1.04
C ASP A 35 5.03 -7.12 0.82
N LEU A 36 5.21 -8.10 -0.05
CA LEU A 36 4.24 -9.16 -0.30
C LEU A 36 3.79 -9.82 1.00
N HIS A 37 2.52 -10.17 1.02
CA HIS A 37 1.83 -10.69 2.19
C HIS A 37 1.82 -9.74 3.41
N ALA A 38 2.38 -8.53 3.42
CA ALA A 38 2.44 -7.67 4.62
C ALA A 38 1.07 -7.34 5.28
N GLY A 39 -0.04 -7.68 4.63
CA GLY A 39 -1.40 -7.48 5.14
C GLY A 39 -2.05 -6.22 4.59
N LYS A 40 -1.41 -5.55 3.61
CA LYS A 40 -1.88 -4.32 2.95
C LYS A 40 -3.33 -4.40 2.50
N THR A 41 -3.68 -5.39 1.68
CA THR A 41 -5.04 -5.57 1.15
C THR A 41 -6.05 -5.79 2.26
N THR A 42 -5.70 -6.62 3.26
CA THR A 42 -6.56 -6.86 4.43
C THR A 42 -6.78 -5.58 5.23
N LEU A 43 -5.72 -4.80 5.45
CA LEU A 43 -5.76 -3.57 6.23
C LEU A 43 -6.53 -2.47 5.49
N ALA A 44 -6.25 -2.27 4.20
CA ALA A 44 -6.96 -1.33 3.33
C ALA A 44 -8.45 -1.67 3.28
N ARG A 45 -8.81 -2.95 3.09
CA ARG A 45 -10.21 -3.40 3.09
C ARG A 45 -10.90 -3.14 4.42
N LYS A 46 -10.27 -3.52 5.53
CA LYS A 46 -10.83 -3.31 6.87
C LYS A 46 -11.09 -1.82 7.15
N ILE A 47 -10.16 -0.94 6.77
CA ILE A 47 -10.31 0.51 6.95
C ILE A 47 -11.37 1.07 5.99
N GLY A 48 -11.35 0.66 4.72
CA GLY A 48 -12.34 1.07 3.74
C GLY A 48 -13.76 0.69 4.14
N GLU A 49 -13.97 -0.55 4.61
CA GLU A 49 -15.25 -1.01 5.15
C GLU A 49 -15.69 -0.20 6.38
N ALA A 50 -14.77 0.09 7.30
CA ALA A 50 -15.07 0.85 8.50
C ALA A 50 -15.41 2.33 8.23
N LEU A 51 -14.84 2.92 7.18
CA LEU A 51 -15.02 4.33 6.81
C LEU A 51 -15.99 4.56 5.64
N GLY A 52 -16.44 3.49 4.98
CA GLY A 52 -17.30 3.56 3.79
C GLY A 52 -16.56 4.01 2.52
N HIS A 53 -15.24 3.85 2.45
CA HIS A 53 -14.45 4.22 1.27
C HIS A 53 -14.26 3.03 0.33
N PRO A 54 -14.34 3.22 -1.00
CA PRO A 54 -14.01 2.20 -1.98
C PRO A 54 -12.53 1.80 -1.87
N VAL A 55 -12.28 0.51 -2.07
CA VAL A 55 -10.94 -0.08 -2.00
C VAL A 55 -10.65 -0.79 -3.31
N LEU A 56 -9.54 -0.42 -3.95
CA LEU A 56 -9.00 -1.06 -5.14
C LEU A 56 -7.71 -1.79 -4.80
N ASP A 57 -7.43 -2.87 -5.53
CA ASP A 57 -6.21 -3.67 -5.38
C ASP A 57 -5.51 -3.78 -6.74
N LEU A 58 -4.22 -3.45 -6.78
CA LEU A 58 -3.40 -3.51 -7.99
C LEU A 58 -3.38 -4.90 -8.62
N ASP A 59 -3.51 -5.96 -7.84
CA ASP A 59 -3.52 -7.34 -8.35
C ASP A 59 -4.67 -7.59 -9.32
N GLY A 60 -5.79 -6.84 -9.20
CA GLY A 60 -6.92 -6.91 -10.14
C GLY A 60 -6.61 -6.33 -11.53
N TYR A 61 -5.55 -5.53 -11.63
CA TYR A 61 -5.11 -4.86 -12.86
C TYR A 61 -3.86 -5.49 -13.47
N LEU A 62 -3.27 -6.49 -12.81
CA LEU A 62 -2.07 -7.15 -13.28
C LEU A 62 -2.38 -8.14 -14.42
N LEU A 63 -1.67 -8.02 -15.53
CA LEU A 63 -1.55 -9.06 -16.54
C LEU A 63 -0.52 -10.08 -16.04
N ARG A 64 -0.97 -11.29 -15.69
CA ARG A 64 -0.09 -12.33 -15.18
C ARG A 64 0.82 -12.88 -16.28
N GLU A 65 1.94 -13.46 -15.87
CA GLU A 65 2.92 -14.18 -16.70
C GLU A 65 3.63 -13.30 -17.75
N GLN A 66 3.92 -12.05 -17.39
CA GLN A 66 4.64 -11.08 -18.21
C GLN A 66 6.10 -10.88 -17.77
N GLY A 67 6.51 -11.46 -16.65
CA GLY A 67 7.88 -11.37 -16.10
C GLY A 67 8.24 -9.98 -15.57
N ASN A 68 7.27 -9.06 -15.46
CA ASN A 68 7.46 -7.67 -15.07
C ASN A 68 6.19 -7.10 -14.40
N PHE A 69 6.19 -6.93 -13.08
CA PHE A 69 4.99 -6.47 -12.34
C PHE A 69 4.44 -5.12 -12.84
N VAL A 70 5.23 -4.04 -12.74
CA VAL A 70 4.75 -2.68 -13.02
C VAL A 70 4.33 -2.50 -14.49
N ASN A 71 5.12 -3.06 -15.43
CA ASN A 71 4.84 -2.94 -16.86
C ASN A 71 3.64 -3.79 -17.30
N ALA A 72 3.25 -4.77 -16.49
CA ALA A 72 2.10 -5.62 -16.76
C ALA A 72 0.78 -5.08 -16.18
N LEU A 73 0.81 -3.95 -15.48
CA LEU A 73 -0.42 -3.32 -14.99
C LEU A 73 -1.21 -2.69 -16.14
N ARG A 74 -2.53 -2.93 -16.16
CA ARG A 74 -3.48 -2.24 -17.03
C ARG A 74 -3.72 -0.80 -16.55
N ILE A 75 -2.70 0.06 -16.65
CA ILE A 75 -2.69 1.43 -16.10
C ILE A 75 -3.89 2.28 -16.55
N THR A 76 -4.32 2.14 -17.81
CA THR A 76 -5.50 2.86 -18.32
C THR A 76 -6.81 2.45 -17.63
N GLU A 77 -6.95 1.17 -17.28
CA GLU A 77 -8.13 0.69 -16.54
C GLU A 77 -8.06 1.12 -15.07
N LEU A 78 -6.88 1.01 -14.46
CA LEU A 78 -6.64 1.44 -13.08
C LEU A 78 -7.00 2.91 -12.88
N THR A 79 -6.45 3.81 -13.71
CA THR A 79 -6.69 5.25 -13.60
C THR A 79 -8.17 5.61 -13.82
N ARG A 80 -8.82 4.97 -14.79
CA ARG A 80 -10.26 5.14 -15.04
C ARG A 80 -11.10 4.72 -13.83
N ASP A 81 -10.81 3.58 -13.24
CA ASP A 81 -11.61 3.03 -12.15
C ASP A 81 -11.35 3.78 -10.83
N ILE A 82 -10.14 4.28 -10.60
CA ILE A 82 -9.84 5.27 -9.53
C ILE A 82 -10.67 6.54 -9.74
N GLY A 83 -10.70 7.09 -10.97
CA GLY A 83 -11.49 8.29 -11.28
C GLY A 83 -12.98 8.09 -10.98
N LYS A 84 -13.57 6.98 -11.44
CA LYS A 84 -14.97 6.63 -11.12
C LYS A 84 -15.23 6.47 -9.63
N ALA A 85 -14.27 5.90 -8.89
CA ALA A 85 -14.39 5.76 -7.45
C ALA A 85 -14.32 7.14 -6.76
N LEU A 86 -13.47 8.06 -7.22
CA LEU A 86 -13.40 9.44 -6.73
C LEU A 86 -14.64 10.27 -7.07
N ASP A 87 -15.32 9.97 -8.18
CA ASP A 87 -16.61 10.62 -8.52
C ASP A 87 -17.73 10.25 -7.52
N SER A 88 -17.60 9.12 -6.82
CA SER A 88 -18.61 8.59 -5.90
C SER A 88 -18.22 8.63 -4.42
N SER A 89 -16.94 8.86 -4.11
CA SER A 89 -16.40 8.96 -2.76
C SER A 89 -15.27 9.99 -2.73
N SER A 90 -15.20 10.84 -1.70
CA SER A 90 -14.13 11.83 -1.59
C SER A 90 -12.75 11.18 -1.44
N VAL A 91 -12.69 9.98 -0.86
CA VAL A 91 -11.45 9.21 -0.65
C VAL A 91 -11.57 7.83 -1.30
N VAL A 92 -10.47 7.38 -1.93
CA VAL A 92 -10.32 6.02 -2.47
C VAL A 92 -9.07 5.40 -1.87
N LEU A 93 -9.16 4.14 -1.44
CA LEU A 93 -8.02 3.39 -0.95
C LEU A 93 -7.46 2.49 -2.07
N LEU A 94 -6.15 2.49 -2.27
CA LEU A 94 -5.47 1.64 -3.26
C LEU A 94 -4.38 0.81 -2.59
N SER A 95 -4.48 -0.51 -2.67
CA SER A 95 -3.49 -1.46 -2.12
C SER A 95 -2.66 -2.08 -3.23
N GLY A 96 -1.36 -2.30 -2.97
CA GLY A 96 -0.50 -3.07 -3.87
C GLY A 96 0.97 -3.01 -3.49
N VAL A 97 1.85 -3.40 -4.41
CA VAL A 97 3.32 -3.32 -4.25
C VAL A 97 3.91 -2.33 -5.24
N CYS A 98 5.13 -1.87 -4.97
CA CYS A 98 5.86 -0.91 -5.80
C CYS A 98 5.06 0.38 -6.06
N MET A 99 4.27 0.81 -5.06
CA MET A 99 3.25 1.84 -5.24
C MET A 99 3.80 3.16 -5.75
N LEU A 100 4.99 3.57 -5.29
CA LEU A 100 5.64 4.80 -5.76
C LEU A 100 5.84 4.80 -7.29
N ARG A 101 6.28 3.67 -7.84
CA ARG A 101 6.50 3.53 -9.28
C ARG A 101 5.18 3.47 -10.05
N VAL A 102 4.16 2.86 -9.46
CA VAL A 102 2.81 2.80 -10.05
C VAL A 102 2.19 4.19 -10.12
N LEU A 103 2.28 4.98 -9.04
CA LEU A 103 1.83 6.38 -9.00
C LEU A 103 2.53 7.23 -10.05
N GLU A 104 3.86 7.07 -10.19
CA GLU A 104 4.65 7.78 -11.20
C GLU A 104 4.18 7.49 -12.63
N ILE A 105 4.01 6.21 -12.99
CA ILE A 105 3.58 5.81 -14.34
C ILE A 105 2.11 6.19 -14.60
N ALA A 106 1.25 6.01 -13.60
CA ALA A 106 -0.16 6.38 -13.67
C ALA A 106 -0.39 7.89 -13.62
N LYS A 107 0.64 8.69 -13.27
CA LYS A 107 0.57 10.14 -13.05
C LYS A 107 -0.51 10.50 -12.03
N LEU A 108 -0.54 9.77 -10.92
CA LEU A 108 -1.48 9.95 -9.83
C LEU A 108 -0.75 10.53 -8.61
N ASP A 109 -1.39 11.51 -7.97
CA ASP A 109 -0.97 12.01 -6.67
C ASP A 109 -1.67 11.24 -5.54
N THR A 110 -1.03 11.19 -4.38
CA THR A 110 -1.57 10.55 -3.17
C THR A 110 -1.75 11.55 -2.04
N SER A 111 -2.89 11.48 -1.39
CA SER A 111 -3.28 12.26 -0.21
C SER A 111 -2.83 11.63 1.11
N LEU A 112 -2.37 10.38 1.10
CA LEU A 112 -1.69 9.75 2.23
C LEU A 112 -1.03 8.47 1.72
N SER A 113 0.29 8.38 1.86
CA SER A 113 1.01 7.14 1.54
C SER A 113 1.26 6.34 2.81
N ILE A 114 0.88 5.07 2.77
CA ILE A 114 0.94 4.13 3.88
C ILE A 114 1.84 2.97 3.49
N TYR A 115 2.97 2.80 4.16
CA TYR A 115 3.80 1.61 4.01
C TYR A 115 3.51 0.63 5.14
N VAL A 116 3.10 -0.58 4.80
CA VAL A 116 2.77 -1.65 5.74
C VAL A 116 3.94 -2.62 5.80
N ARG A 117 4.46 -2.82 7.01
CA ARG A 117 5.61 -3.65 7.30
C ARG A 117 5.25 -4.70 8.33
N ARG A 118 5.71 -5.94 8.17
CA ARG A 118 5.61 -6.92 9.26
C ARG A 118 6.86 -6.89 10.12
N LEU A 119 6.67 -6.93 11.43
CA LEU A 119 7.73 -7.14 12.39
C LEU A 119 7.57 -8.50 13.09
N SER A 120 8.69 -9.04 13.52
CA SER A 120 8.75 -10.06 14.56
C SER A 120 8.29 -9.48 15.91
N PRO A 121 8.02 -10.31 16.94
CA PRO A 121 7.65 -9.86 18.27
C PRO A 121 8.85 -9.20 18.97
N MET A 122 10.05 -9.37 18.40
CA MET A 122 11.27 -8.69 18.82
C MET A 122 11.43 -7.33 18.11
N GLY A 123 10.43 -6.88 17.33
CA GLY A 123 10.46 -5.64 16.57
C GLY A 123 11.39 -5.68 15.35
N ILE A 124 11.80 -6.87 14.91
CA ILE A 124 12.71 -7.02 13.78
C ILE A 124 11.89 -7.03 12.48
N PRO A 125 12.23 -6.17 11.52
CA PRO A 125 11.66 -6.20 10.19
C PRO A 125 11.70 -7.56 9.52
N ASN A 126 10.60 -7.93 8.88
CA ASN A 126 10.51 -9.11 8.03
C ASN A 126 10.24 -8.73 6.57
N ASP A 127 11.06 -7.81 6.05
CA ASP A 127 11.07 -7.41 4.65
C ASP A 127 12.14 -8.28 3.98
N LEU A 128 11.85 -9.57 3.95
CA LEU A 128 12.68 -10.51 3.20
C LEU A 128 12.19 -10.39 1.77
N ASP A 129 12.95 -9.69 0.91
CA ASP A 129 12.83 -9.65 -0.58
C ASP A 129 13.04 -11.06 -1.18
N THR A 130 12.25 -11.98 -0.70
CA THR A 130 12.32 -13.42 -0.95
C THR A 130 11.11 -13.84 -1.75
N THR A 131 10.20 -12.94 -2.13
CA THR A 131 8.96 -13.27 -2.82
C THR A 131 8.79 -12.44 -4.10
N ASP A 132 8.44 -13.10 -5.20
CA ASP A 132 8.19 -12.51 -6.51
C ASP A 132 6.88 -11.71 -6.53
N ALA A 133 7.00 -10.40 -6.81
CA ALA A 133 5.89 -9.43 -6.88
C ALA A 133 4.76 -9.80 -7.84
N GLU A 134 5.04 -10.57 -8.89
CA GLU A 134 4.06 -10.92 -9.93
C GLU A 134 3.19 -12.12 -9.53
N ASN A 135 3.77 -13.10 -8.85
CA ASN A 135 3.11 -14.37 -8.57
C ASN A 135 2.99 -14.70 -7.07
N GLY A 136 3.56 -13.88 -6.19
CA GLY A 136 3.54 -14.08 -4.74
C GLY A 136 4.30 -15.31 -4.26
N LYS A 137 5.12 -15.95 -5.10
CA LYS A 137 5.91 -17.13 -4.73
C LYS A 137 7.29 -16.74 -4.25
N PRO A 138 7.89 -17.51 -3.34
CA PRO A 138 9.28 -17.30 -2.97
C PRO A 138 10.22 -17.38 -4.19
N PHE A 139 11.27 -16.55 -4.22
CA PHE A 139 12.36 -16.61 -5.21
C PHE A 139 13.21 -17.88 -5.05
N ASP A 140 13.19 -18.51 -3.86
CA ASP A 140 13.59 -19.90 -3.57
C ASP A 140 12.80 -20.39 -2.33
N ASP A 141 12.39 -21.67 -2.30
CA ASP A 141 11.60 -22.28 -1.21
C ASP A 141 12.32 -22.20 0.16
N ASP A 142 12.04 -21.18 0.98
CA ASP A 142 12.42 -21.17 2.39
C ASP A 142 11.19 -21.49 3.29
N PRO A 143 11.08 -22.73 3.81
CA PRO A 143 9.92 -23.19 4.58
C PRO A 143 9.83 -22.63 6.01
N ASP A 144 10.78 -21.81 6.46
CA ASP A 144 10.88 -21.36 7.86
C ASP A 144 10.65 -19.85 8.00
N ILE A 145 9.44 -19.35 7.72
CA ILE A 145 9.00 -18.05 8.27
C ILE A 145 8.24 -18.33 9.60
N PRO A 146 8.93 -18.33 10.77
CA PRO A 146 8.30 -18.65 12.05
C PRO A 146 7.19 -17.68 12.45
N ALA A 147 6.24 -18.20 13.25
CA ALA A 147 5.06 -17.47 13.74
C ALA A 147 5.34 -16.19 14.53
N ILE A 148 6.62 -15.94 14.86
CA ILE A 148 7.08 -14.72 15.49
C ILE A 148 6.79 -13.50 14.57
N PHE A 149 6.80 -13.62 13.24
CA PHE A 149 6.64 -12.50 12.30
C PHE A 149 5.21 -11.99 12.06
N ARG A 150 4.37 -11.87 13.10
CA ARG A 150 2.93 -11.56 12.99
C ARG A 150 2.52 -10.13 13.35
N GLU A 151 3.43 -9.27 13.77
CA GLU A 151 3.07 -7.88 14.10
C GLU A 151 3.07 -7.01 12.84
N ILE A 152 2.05 -6.18 12.66
CA ILE A 152 1.94 -5.27 11.50
C ILE A 152 2.20 -3.85 11.99
N HIS A 153 3.24 -3.23 11.44
CA HIS A 153 3.60 -1.83 11.65
C HIS A 153 3.26 -1.04 10.40
N VAL A 154 2.85 0.20 10.61
CA VAL A 154 2.36 1.04 9.53
C VAL A 154 3.05 2.38 9.58
N TYR A 155 3.60 2.82 8.45
CA TYR A 155 4.26 4.11 8.31
C TYR A 155 3.41 5.00 7.42
N GLY A 156 2.98 6.15 7.93
CA GLY A 156 2.24 7.14 7.15
C GLY A 156 3.15 8.30 6.72
N VAL A 157 2.99 8.76 5.49
CA VAL A 157 3.53 10.03 4.99
C VAL A 157 2.37 10.95 4.64
N ALA A 158 2.24 12.06 5.37
CA ALA A 158 1.24 13.08 5.07
C ALA A 158 1.66 13.92 3.85
N PRO A 159 0.74 14.30 2.94
CA PRO A 159 1.05 15.22 1.85
C PRO A 159 1.21 16.64 2.37
N ARG A 160 1.87 17.46 1.55
CA ARG A 160 1.93 18.91 1.76
C ARG A 160 0.55 19.52 1.46
N ILE A 161 0.03 20.27 2.43
CA ILE A 161 -1.14 21.16 2.27
C ILE A 161 -0.72 22.38 1.45
#